data_AF-A0A0K1J011-F1
#
_entry.id   AF-A0A0K1J011-F1
#
_cell.length_a   1.000
_cell.length_b   1.000
_cell.length_c   1.000
_cell.angle_alpha   90.00
_cell.angle_beta   90.00
_cell.angle_gamma   90.00
#
_symmetry.space_group_name_H-M   'P 1'
#
loop_
_entity.id
_entity.type
_entity.pdbx_description
1 polymer ?
#
loop_
_entity_poly.entity_id
_entity_poly.type
_entity_poly.pdbx_seq_one_letter_code
_entity_poly.pdbx_strand_id
1 'polypeptide(L)'
;MIFLNPSRKPASEYTPIPSEQMIIRRYRSLSEKCQLETYFTEGLFCNHLTNFEDKNEGILQHPGGYGSLKGGLAADSTRRRQRTGEAIDTASDEEFQEALNQYHRDSRRQHFANCWRLGTEEKDDIWKYYTQDDEMKAGCAVETTVGQLVAGLPSRPAIQDKDEVFDPEDITETSEWNLSFTTETCDIRFGACRYQQEENPTQDQPAGWNAAITFFKGERFDDEIEFRILVNPFTNNGFIESAADGTPVAFRPDLEEDPYRKLPAATEWMTNRLILAPNATGEEQDKVESWLNEFGVVVGSGSDADLEVIESTDSGATLQDEYEYTAELAGLANYDGSVKHLEDAMGRFLMKRDWDVWPVVDLVEINSDNAGTFLEAYWHRSENPVFEMDEYGHHDIQRVWVRRFTDPTEEPEIWKNTLAEEYEESSKEHSTD
;
A
#
# COMPACT_ATOMS: atom_id res chain seq x y z
N MET A 1 8.14 -22.91 20.39
CA MET A 1 7.63 -22.47 19.08
C MET A 1 6.49 -21.55 19.39
N ILE A 2 6.69 -20.25 19.23
CA ILE A 2 5.67 -19.23 19.45
C ILE A 2 5.62 -18.42 18.15
N PHE A 3 4.44 -18.53 17.55
CA PHE A 3 3.78 -17.83 16.43
C PHE A 3 4.39 -17.81 15.03
N LEU A 4 3.64 -18.52 14.17
CA LEU A 4 3.27 -18.26 12.78
C LEU A 4 4.40 -18.15 11.78
N ASN A 5 4.39 -19.10 10.83
CA ASN A 5 5.07 -18.98 9.56
C ASN A 5 4.46 -17.76 8.85
N PRO A 6 5.12 -16.59 8.79
CA PRO A 6 4.60 -15.54 7.95
C PRO A 6 4.65 -16.13 6.55
N SER A 7 3.52 -16.21 5.85
CA SER A 7 3.59 -16.47 4.43
C SER A 7 4.45 -15.34 3.85
N ARG A 8 5.71 -15.66 3.55
CA ARG A 8 6.71 -14.74 2.98
C ARG A 8 6.23 -14.39 1.57
N LYS A 9 5.35 -13.40 1.54
CA LYS A 9 4.71 -12.81 0.38
C LYS A 9 5.07 -11.31 0.38
N PRO A 10 5.00 -10.64 -0.76
CA PRO A 10 5.32 -9.21 -0.86
C PRO A 10 4.41 -8.28 -0.02
N ALA A 11 3.36 -8.80 0.61
CA ALA A 11 2.59 -8.09 1.64
C ALA A 11 2.77 -8.74 3.02
N SER A 12 2.70 -7.92 4.07
CA SER A 12 2.57 -8.43 5.44
C SER A 12 1.19 -9.05 5.64
N GLU A 13 1.08 -10.01 6.58
CA GLU A 13 -0.17 -10.66 6.98
C GLU A 13 -1.28 -9.66 7.38
N TYR A 14 -0.89 -8.47 7.85
CA TYR A 14 -1.80 -7.41 8.29
C TYR A 14 -1.98 -6.28 7.27
N THR A 15 -1.41 -6.43 6.07
CA THR A 15 -1.49 -5.43 5.01
C THR A 15 -2.42 -5.93 3.91
N PRO A 16 -3.55 -5.24 3.65
CA PRO A 16 -4.39 -5.55 2.49
C PRO A 16 -3.67 -5.18 1.19
N ILE A 17 -3.90 -5.94 0.13
CA ILE A 17 -3.39 -5.57 -1.20
C ILE A 17 -4.61 -5.31 -2.10
N PRO A 18 -4.77 -4.10 -2.66
CA PRO A 18 -5.82 -3.84 -3.65
C PRO A 18 -5.70 -4.77 -4.87
N SER A 19 -6.75 -4.87 -5.68
CA SER A 19 -6.67 -5.67 -6.91
C SER A 19 -5.67 -5.11 -7.92
N GLU A 20 -5.32 -5.91 -8.93
CA GLU A 20 -4.40 -5.50 -9.99
C GLU A 20 -4.98 -4.38 -10.87
N GLN A 21 -6.31 -4.25 -10.94
CA GLN A 21 -7.00 -3.16 -11.64
C GLN A 21 -7.10 -1.87 -10.83
N MET A 22 -6.87 -1.89 -9.52
CA MET A 22 -7.09 -0.70 -8.71
C MET A 22 -6.20 0.45 -9.21
N ILE A 23 -6.85 1.53 -9.65
CA ILE A 23 -6.17 2.72 -10.14
C ILE A 23 -5.46 3.41 -8.99
N ILE A 24 -4.24 3.84 -9.23
CA ILE A 24 -3.43 4.59 -8.28
C ILE A 24 -2.79 5.80 -8.93
N ARG A 25 -2.66 6.87 -8.15
CA ARG A 25 -2.19 8.17 -8.62
C ARG A 25 -1.12 8.74 -7.73
N ARG A 26 -0.10 9.32 -8.34
CA ARG A 26 0.94 10.07 -7.64
C ARG A 26 0.97 11.50 -8.12
N TYR A 27 0.48 12.39 -7.26
CA TYR A 27 0.42 13.82 -7.51
C TYR A 27 1.82 14.45 -7.46
N ARG A 28 2.03 15.43 -8.33
CA ARG A 28 3.27 16.15 -8.56
C ARG A 28 3.00 17.61 -8.87
N SER A 29 3.86 18.48 -8.36
CA SER A 29 3.91 19.88 -8.75
C SER A 29 4.67 20.02 -10.07
N LEU A 30 4.19 20.90 -10.95
CA LEU A 30 4.86 21.32 -12.18
C LEU A 30 5.74 22.57 -11.97
N SER A 31 6.02 22.93 -10.72
CA SER A 31 6.90 24.05 -10.35
C SER A 31 8.32 23.88 -10.91
N GLU A 32 8.86 22.66 -10.86
CA GLU A 32 10.21 22.34 -11.34
C GLU A 32 10.21 21.07 -12.21
N LYS A 33 10.97 21.10 -13.32
CA LYS A 33 11.12 19.97 -14.25
C LYS A 33 11.59 18.69 -13.55
N CYS A 34 12.47 18.85 -12.55
CA CYS A 34 13.04 17.74 -11.79
C CYS A 34 11.97 16.83 -11.16
N GLN A 35 10.79 17.35 -10.82
CA GLN A 35 9.71 16.60 -10.17
C GLN A 35 9.17 15.46 -11.05
N LEU A 36 9.23 15.62 -12.37
CA LEU A 36 8.87 14.59 -13.35
C LEU A 36 10.10 13.90 -13.93
N GLU A 37 11.18 14.64 -14.16
CA GLU A 37 12.44 14.09 -14.69
C GLU A 37 12.94 12.93 -13.86
N THR A 38 13.01 13.09 -12.53
CA THR A 38 13.52 12.05 -11.65
C THR A 38 12.68 10.78 -11.71
N TYR A 39 11.36 10.90 -11.91
CA TYR A 39 10.49 9.74 -12.07
C TYR A 39 10.82 8.97 -13.34
N PHE A 40 10.83 9.64 -14.50
CA PHE A 40 11.04 8.98 -15.79
C PHE A 40 12.48 8.56 -16.08
N THR A 41 13.46 9.22 -15.45
CA THR A 41 14.89 8.96 -15.74
C THR A 41 15.59 8.11 -14.67
N GLU A 42 15.12 8.12 -13.43
CA GLU A 42 15.78 7.45 -12.31
C GLU A 42 14.87 6.48 -11.54
N GLY A 43 13.57 6.40 -11.87
CA GLY A 43 12.62 5.44 -11.31
C GLY A 43 11.85 5.96 -10.10
N LEU A 44 11.53 5.05 -9.18
CA LEU A 44 10.70 5.36 -8.02
C LEU A 44 11.53 5.92 -6.86
N PHE A 45 11.23 7.15 -6.45
CA PHE A 45 11.81 7.75 -5.24
C PHE A 45 10.99 7.42 -4.00
N CYS A 46 11.65 6.77 -3.03
CA CYS A 46 11.14 6.44 -1.72
C CYS A 46 11.75 7.38 -0.67
N ASN A 47 10.92 7.90 0.23
CA ASN A 47 11.35 8.78 1.31
C ASN A 47 11.52 8.01 2.61
N HIS A 48 12.47 8.41 3.44
CA HIS A 48 12.67 7.82 4.75
C HIS A 48 11.47 8.07 5.68
N LEU A 49 10.95 7.02 6.34
CA LEU A 49 9.73 7.15 7.14
C LEU A 49 9.85 8.15 8.29
N THR A 50 11.01 8.31 8.93
CA THR A 50 11.14 9.30 10.02
C THR A 50 11.15 10.76 9.56
N ASN A 51 11.20 11.01 8.26
CA ASN A 51 11.00 12.35 7.70
C ASN A 51 9.54 12.59 7.28
N PHE A 52 8.68 11.57 7.27
CA PHE A 52 7.23 11.81 7.30
C PHE A 52 6.90 12.30 8.70
N GLU A 53 6.09 13.36 8.81
CA GLU A 53 5.84 13.94 10.13
C GLU A 53 5.26 12.87 11.06
N ASP A 54 5.89 12.60 12.21
CA ASP A 54 5.53 11.51 13.14
C ASP A 54 4.07 11.53 13.62
N LYS A 55 3.42 12.69 13.58
CA LYS A 55 1.97 12.81 13.85
C LYS A 55 1.13 12.11 12.77
N ASN A 56 1.65 11.93 11.55
CA ASN A 56 0.94 11.44 10.35
C ASN A 56 0.89 9.91 10.29
N GLU A 57 1.92 9.26 10.86
CA GLU A 57 2.07 7.81 10.92
C GLU A 57 1.58 7.35 12.30
N GLY A 58 0.60 6.45 12.35
CA GLY A 58 -0.07 6.09 13.60
C GLY A 58 0.94 5.66 14.66
N ILE A 59 1.06 6.44 15.75
CA ILE A 59 1.70 5.93 16.96
C ILE A 59 0.76 4.85 17.50
N LEU A 60 1.33 3.67 17.72
CA LEU A 60 0.69 2.52 18.35
C LEU A 60 0.30 2.89 19.79
N GLN A 61 -0.76 3.66 19.97
CA GLN A 61 -1.22 4.06 21.32
C GLN A 61 -1.81 2.86 22.07
N HIS A 62 -2.33 1.87 21.33
CA HIS A 62 -2.92 0.64 21.84
C HIS A 62 -2.46 -0.57 21.02
N PRO A 63 -1.20 -1.01 21.20
CA PRO A 63 -0.67 -2.17 20.51
C PRO A 63 -1.44 -3.43 20.91
N GLY A 64 -1.97 -4.13 19.90
CA GLY A 64 -2.67 -5.38 20.11
C GLY A 64 -1.77 -6.51 20.59
N GLY A 65 -2.31 -7.41 21.40
CA GLY A 65 -1.54 -8.57 21.87
C GLY A 65 -0.31 -8.22 22.73
N TYR A 66 -0.27 -7.05 23.37
CA TYR A 66 0.85 -6.63 24.21
C TYR A 66 1.28 -7.69 25.24
N GLY A 67 0.32 -8.32 25.92
CA GLY A 67 0.60 -9.35 26.91
C GLY A 67 1.20 -10.63 26.32
N SER A 68 0.76 -11.05 25.13
CA SER A 68 1.30 -12.24 24.45
C SER A 68 2.68 -11.95 23.87
N LEU A 69 2.90 -10.76 23.30
CA LEU A 69 4.21 -10.30 22.84
C LEU A 69 5.20 -10.22 24.01
N LYS A 70 4.83 -9.55 25.10
CA LYS A 70 5.65 -9.44 26.32
C LYS A 70 5.99 -10.81 26.91
N GLY A 71 5.01 -11.71 27.00
CA GLY A 71 5.24 -13.08 27.46
C GLY A 71 6.19 -13.86 26.56
N GLY A 72 6.05 -13.71 25.23
CA GLY A 72 6.92 -14.34 24.24
C GLY A 72 8.37 -13.87 24.32
N LEU A 73 8.58 -12.55 24.37
CA LEU A 73 9.92 -11.95 24.47
C LEU A 73 10.60 -12.26 25.81
N ALA A 74 9.85 -12.24 26.92
CA ALA A 74 10.38 -12.64 28.22
C ALA A 74 10.82 -14.12 28.25
N ALA A 75 10.08 -15.00 27.56
CA ALA A 75 10.46 -16.41 27.44
C ALA A 75 11.72 -16.61 26.57
N ASP A 76 11.86 -15.83 25.50
CA ASP A 76 13.06 -15.85 24.65
C ASP A 76 14.29 -15.34 25.42
N SER A 77 14.17 -14.20 26.11
CA SER A 77 15.26 -13.63 26.90
C SER A 77 15.70 -14.55 28.04
N THR A 78 14.77 -15.28 28.67
CA THR A 78 15.09 -16.29 29.69
C THR A 78 15.94 -17.42 29.12
N ARG A 79 15.64 -17.89 27.90
CA ARG A 79 16.44 -18.92 27.23
C ARG A 79 17.83 -18.41 26.85
N ARG A 80 17.95 -17.15 26.40
CA ARG A 80 19.25 -16.51 26.13
C ARG A 80 20.09 -16.40 27.40
N ARG A 81 19.52 -15.89 28.50
CA ARG A 81 20.16 -15.77 29.82
C ARG A 81 20.66 -17.09 30.40
N GLN A 82 19.88 -18.18 30.27
CA GLN A 82 20.31 -19.52 30.70
C GLN A 82 21.58 -20.02 29.97
N ARG A 83 21.85 -19.51 28.76
CA ARG A 83 23.04 -19.87 27.97
C ARG A 83 24.24 -18.98 28.30
N THR A 84 24.03 -17.71 28.66
CA THR A 84 25.09 -16.72 28.92
C THR A 84 25.44 -16.55 30.41
N GLY A 85 24.56 -17.00 31.32
CA GLY A 85 24.80 -16.93 32.78
C GLY A 85 24.53 -15.56 33.41
N GLU A 86 23.95 -14.62 32.65
CA GLU A 86 23.64 -13.27 33.13
C GLU A 86 22.26 -13.21 33.79
N ALA A 87 22.22 -12.76 35.05
CA ALA A 87 20.98 -12.48 35.78
C ALA A 87 20.65 -11.00 35.63
N ILE A 88 19.62 -10.71 34.83
CA ILE A 88 19.02 -9.38 34.66
C ILE A 88 17.54 -9.50 35.05
N ASP A 89 16.98 -8.51 35.72
CA ASP A 89 15.56 -8.50 36.08
C ASP A 89 14.67 -8.29 34.83
N THR A 90 13.47 -8.86 34.82
CA THR A 90 12.51 -8.65 33.73
C THR A 90 11.97 -7.22 33.79
N ALA A 91 11.84 -6.56 32.64
CA ALA A 91 11.31 -5.20 32.56
C ALA A 91 9.87 -5.07 33.10
N SER A 92 9.62 -3.96 33.79
CA SER A 92 8.29 -3.52 34.21
C SER A 92 7.36 -3.25 33.00
N ASP A 93 6.07 -3.00 33.26
CA ASP A 93 5.14 -2.66 32.18
C ASP A 93 5.44 -1.29 31.56
N GLU A 94 5.85 -0.32 32.36
CA GLU A 94 6.25 1.01 31.87
C GLU A 94 7.52 0.94 31.01
N GLU A 95 8.53 0.20 31.45
CA GLU A 95 9.78 0.01 30.71
C GLU A 95 9.56 -0.72 29.38
N PHE A 96 8.70 -1.76 29.38
CA PHE A 96 8.39 -2.47 28.15
C PHE A 96 7.60 -1.59 27.17
N GLN A 97 6.65 -0.77 27.65
CA GLN A 97 5.92 0.14 26.77
C GLN A 97 6.84 1.20 26.15
N GLU A 98 7.76 1.78 26.93
CA GLU A 98 8.74 2.73 26.38
C GLU A 98 9.67 2.06 25.36
N ALA A 99 10.14 0.85 25.65
CA ALA A 99 10.94 0.07 24.70
C ALA A 99 10.17 -0.27 23.42
N LEU A 100 8.87 -0.58 23.52
CA LEU A 100 8.01 -0.83 22.36
C LEU A 100 7.85 0.42 21.50
N ASN A 101 7.62 1.59 22.12
CA ASN A 101 7.57 2.87 21.40
C ASN A 101 8.90 3.17 20.71
N GLN A 102 10.03 2.91 21.38
CA GLN A 102 11.36 3.09 20.80
C GLN A 102 11.60 2.13 19.62
N TYR A 103 11.26 0.85 19.78
CA TYR A 103 11.29 -0.15 18.73
C TYR A 103 10.52 0.30 17.48
N HIS A 104 9.31 0.83 17.63
CA HIS A 104 8.54 1.32 16.48
C HIS A 104 9.20 2.52 15.79
N ARG A 105 9.79 3.45 16.54
CA ARG A 105 10.55 4.58 15.98
C ARG A 105 11.76 4.10 15.19
N ASP A 106 12.54 3.16 15.75
CA ASP A 106 13.76 2.66 15.11
C ASP A 106 13.45 1.71 13.95
N SER A 107 12.41 0.91 14.04
CA SER A 107 11.94 0.06 12.93
C SER A 107 11.53 0.90 11.72
N ARG A 108 10.84 2.03 11.92
CA ARG A 108 10.53 2.98 10.83
C ARG A 108 11.78 3.57 10.19
N ARG A 109 12.85 3.78 10.97
CA ARG A 109 14.13 4.24 10.41
C ARG A 109 14.76 3.25 9.44
N GLN A 110 14.35 1.99 9.41
CA GLN A 110 14.90 1.03 8.45
C GLN A 110 14.23 1.11 7.08
N HIS A 111 13.11 1.84 6.96
CA HIS A 111 12.25 1.75 5.79
C HIS A 111 12.15 3.08 5.02
N PHE A 112 12.07 2.95 3.70
CA PHE A 112 11.73 4.02 2.79
C PHE A 112 10.38 3.75 2.13
N ALA A 113 9.52 4.75 2.07
CA ALA A 113 8.16 4.63 1.55
C ALA A 113 7.96 5.46 0.27
N ASN A 114 7.26 4.86 -0.68
CA ASN A 114 6.72 5.51 -1.86
C ASN A 114 5.20 5.35 -1.86
N CYS A 115 4.50 6.45 -1.64
CA CYS A 115 3.04 6.47 -1.50
C CYS A 115 2.36 6.90 -2.80
N TRP A 116 1.24 6.23 -3.07
CA TRP A 116 0.31 6.47 -4.16
C TRP A 116 -1.09 6.58 -3.58
N ARG A 117 -1.92 7.46 -4.11
CA ARG A 117 -3.34 7.54 -3.75
C ARG A 117 -4.12 6.45 -4.50
N LEU A 118 -5.08 5.80 -3.84
CA LEU A 118 -5.97 4.78 -4.38
C LEU A 118 -7.27 5.38 -4.92
N GLY A 119 -7.65 4.92 -6.11
CA GLY A 119 -8.88 5.29 -6.80
C GLY A 119 -8.77 6.55 -7.66
N THR A 120 -9.85 6.81 -8.40
CA THR A 120 -9.94 7.85 -9.44
C THR A 120 -10.55 9.16 -8.94
N GLU A 121 -10.76 9.31 -7.64
CA GLU A 121 -11.37 10.53 -7.09
C GLU A 121 -10.35 11.68 -7.03
N GLU A 122 -10.75 12.85 -7.56
CA GLU A 122 -9.89 14.01 -7.82
C GLU A 122 -10.28 15.24 -7.01
N LYS A 123 -10.54 15.07 -5.70
CA LYS A 123 -10.96 16.20 -4.85
C LYS A 123 -9.99 17.38 -4.95
N ASP A 124 -10.53 18.59 -5.13
CA ASP A 124 -9.82 19.87 -5.05
C ASP A 124 -8.75 19.94 -3.97
N ASP A 125 -9.09 19.54 -2.74
CA ASP A 125 -8.19 19.68 -1.59
C ASP A 125 -6.92 18.84 -1.74
N ILE A 126 -7.01 17.70 -2.44
CA ILE A 126 -5.86 16.83 -2.74
C ILE A 126 -4.96 17.53 -3.75
N TRP A 127 -5.52 18.08 -4.83
CA TRP A 127 -4.76 18.86 -5.79
C TRP A 127 -4.04 20.02 -5.12
N LYS A 128 -4.74 20.85 -4.34
CA LYS A 128 -4.15 21.99 -3.62
C LYS A 128 -3.04 21.56 -2.67
N TYR A 129 -3.26 20.51 -1.89
CA TYR A 129 -2.29 20.01 -0.92
C TYR A 129 -1.01 19.50 -1.59
N TYR A 130 -1.12 18.64 -2.61
CA TYR A 130 0.04 18.03 -3.24
C TYR A 130 0.77 18.95 -4.23
N THR A 131 0.05 19.83 -4.91
CA THR A 131 0.66 20.75 -5.88
C THR A 131 1.21 22.01 -5.23
N GLN A 132 0.75 22.33 -4.01
CA GLN A 132 0.98 23.61 -3.33
C GLN A 132 0.55 24.82 -4.17
N ASP A 133 -0.45 24.60 -5.03
CA ASP A 133 -1.03 25.60 -5.92
C ASP A 133 -2.52 25.75 -5.63
N ASP A 134 -2.88 26.89 -5.03
CA ASP A 134 -4.28 27.24 -4.72
C ASP A 134 -5.13 27.34 -5.99
N GLU A 135 -4.51 27.66 -7.14
CA GLU A 135 -5.21 27.74 -8.43
C GLU A 135 -5.33 26.38 -9.13
N MET A 136 -4.64 25.33 -8.65
CA MET A 136 -4.63 23.98 -9.23
C MET A 136 -4.35 23.98 -10.75
N LYS A 137 -3.38 24.77 -11.18
CA LYS A 137 -2.91 24.83 -12.57
C LYS A 137 -1.63 24.05 -12.74
N ALA A 138 -0.66 24.32 -11.88
CA ALA A 138 0.70 23.81 -11.98
C ALA A 138 0.85 22.44 -11.31
N GLY A 139 -0.03 21.50 -11.66
CA GLY A 139 -0.05 20.17 -11.07
C GLY A 139 -0.29 19.08 -12.10
N CYS A 140 0.22 17.89 -11.82
CA CYS A 140 -0.17 16.68 -12.53
C CYS A 140 -0.23 15.47 -11.59
N ALA A 141 -0.87 14.40 -12.04
CA ALA A 141 -0.87 13.10 -11.39
C ALA A 141 -0.37 12.04 -12.39
N VAL A 142 0.64 11.28 -11.98
CA VAL A 142 1.07 10.07 -12.67
C VAL A 142 0.08 8.97 -12.31
N GLU A 143 -0.58 8.38 -13.31
CA GLU A 143 -1.56 7.31 -13.12
C GLU A 143 -1.04 5.96 -13.63
N THR A 144 -1.33 4.92 -12.84
CA THR A 144 -1.11 3.52 -13.19
C THR A 144 -2.14 2.65 -12.45
N THR A 145 -2.08 1.32 -12.60
CA THR A 145 -2.78 0.38 -11.74
C THR A 145 -1.82 -0.28 -10.75
N VAL A 146 -2.35 -0.86 -9.66
CA VAL A 146 -1.54 -1.65 -8.72
C VAL A 146 -0.82 -2.80 -9.43
N GLY A 147 -1.49 -3.49 -10.37
CA GLY A 147 -0.88 -4.59 -11.13
C GLY A 147 0.32 -4.13 -11.96
N GLN A 148 0.19 -3.04 -12.70
CA GLN A 148 1.28 -2.48 -13.50
C GLN A 148 2.42 -1.93 -12.64
N LEU A 149 2.08 -1.26 -11.53
CA LEU A 149 3.07 -0.80 -10.56
C LEU A 149 3.91 -1.97 -10.06
N VAL A 150 3.26 -3.03 -9.56
CA VAL A 150 3.92 -4.23 -9.03
C VAL A 150 4.73 -4.95 -10.10
N ALA A 151 4.20 -5.09 -11.32
CA ALA A 151 4.91 -5.71 -12.43
C ALA A 151 6.14 -4.92 -12.89
N GLY A 152 6.13 -3.59 -12.69
CA GLY A 152 7.26 -2.70 -12.94
C GLY A 152 8.35 -2.73 -11.86
N LEU A 153 8.09 -3.36 -10.70
CA LEU A 153 9.05 -3.47 -9.62
C LEU A 153 10.09 -4.57 -9.89
N PRO A 154 11.30 -4.45 -9.30
CA PRO A 154 12.29 -5.52 -9.30
C PRO A 154 11.74 -6.79 -8.67
N SER A 155 11.53 -7.82 -9.49
CA SER A 155 10.99 -9.11 -9.03
C SER A 155 12.07 -10.15 -8.78
N ARG A 156 13.31 -9.96 -9.23
CA ARG A 156 14.44 -10.87 -8.97
C ARG A 156 15.76 -10.08 -8.89
N PRO A 157 16.64 -10.38 -7.93
CA PRO A 157 17.93 -9.71 -7.86
C PRO A 157 18.79 -10.05 -9.09
N ALA A 158 19.55 -9.07 -9.58
CA ALA A 158 20.50 -9.29 -10.66
C ALA A 158 21.64 -10.25 -10.25
N ILE A 159 21.98 -10.28 -8.95
CA ILE A 159 22.99 -11.16 -8.37
C ILE A 159 22.36 -11.85 -7.15
N GLN A 160 22.23 -13.18 -7.19
CA GLN A 160 21.89 -13.97 -6.01
C GLN A 160 23.15 -14.18 -5.18
N ASP A 161 23.35 -13.38 -4.14
CA ASP A 161 24.35 -13.70 -3.13
C ASP A 161 23.89 -14.95 -2.38
N LYS A 162 24.56 -16.07 -2.71
CA LYS A 162 24.36 -17.34 -2.04
C LYS A 162 25.19 -17.30 -0.76
N ASP A 163 24.50 -17.53 0.35
CA ASP A 163 25.09 -17.95 1.63
C ASP A 163 25.71 -16.87 2.52
N GLU A 164 25.07 -15.71 2.70
CA GLU A 164 25.39 -14.86 3.86
C GLU A 164 24.49 -15.22 5.04
N VAL A 165 25.11 -15.83 6.06
CA VAL A 165 24.51 -15.98 7.39
C VAL A 165 24.39 -14.57 7.97
N PHE A 166 23.17 -14.15 8.30
CA PHE A 166 22.92 -12.85 8.94
C PHE A 166 23.78 -12.71 10.20
N ASP A 167 24.70 -11.75 10.18
CA ASP A 167 25.43 -11.27 11.34
C ASP A 167 24.83 -9.92 11.75
N PRO A 168 24.14 -9.81 12.90
CA PRO A 168 23.60 -8.53 13.37
C PRO A 168 24.69 -7.49 13.65
N GLU A 169 25.96 -7.88 13.73
CA GLU A 169 27.11 -6.96 13.86
C GLU A 169 27.65 -6.46 12.50
N ASP A 170 27.21 -7.04 11.36
CA ASP A 170 27.67 -6.70 9.99
C ASP A 170 26.47 -6.51 9.04
N ILE A 171 25.56 -5.61 9.41
CA ILE A 171 24.41 -5.25 8.58
C ILE A 171 24.87 -4.36 7.43
N THR A 172 24.88 -4.91 6.22
CA THR A 172 25.14 -4.19 4.98
C THR A 172 23.84 -3.88 4.25
N GLU A 173 23.81 -2.72 3.60
CA GLU A 173 22.67 -2.32 2.77
C GLU A 173 22.57 -3.17 1.49
N THR A 174 21.40 -3.74 1.21
CA THR A 174 21.08 -4.36 -0.07
C THR A 174 21.15 -3.30 -1.18
N SER A 175 22.03 -3.52 -2.16
CA SER A 175 22.12 -2.66 -3.35
C SER A 175 20.79 -2.54 -4.07
N GLU A 176 20.49 -1.35 -4.62
CA GLU A 176 19.24 -1.04 -5.35
C GLU A 176 18.92 -2.03 -6.48
N TRP A 177 19.94 -2.63 -7.10
CA TRP A 177 19.84 -3.61 -8.19
C TRP A 177 19.55 -5.04 -7.72
N ASN A 178 19.62 -5.28 -6.40
CA ASN A 178 19.38 -6.57 -5.76
C ASN A 178 18.14 -6.57 -4.86
N LEU A 179 17.45 -5.43 -4.71
CA LEU A 179 16.16 -5.38 -4.01
C LEU A 179 15.14 -6.27 -4.74
N SER A 180 14.33 -7.02 -3.98
CA SER A 180 13.31 -7.88 -4.56
C SER A 180 12.10 -8.04 -3.64
N PHE A 181 10.93 -8.19 -4.25
CA PHE A 181 9.70 -8.54 -3.54
C PHE A 181 9.38 -10.06 -3.55
N THR A 182 10.22 -10.89 -4.19
CA THR A 182 9.96 -12.34 -4.34
C THR A 182 10.91 -13.23 -3.54
N THR A 183 11.92 -12.64 -2.89
CA THR A 183 12.87 -13.40 -2.06
C THR A 183 12.26 -13.71 -0.70
N GLU A 184 12.81 -14.72 -0.03
CA GLU A 184 12.38 -15.07 1.34
C GLU A 184 12.64 -13.94 2.36
N THR A 185 13.58 -13.05 2.04
CA THR A 185 13.97 -11.90 2.86
C THR A 185 13.27 -10.62 2.45
N CYS A 186 12.69 -10.59 1.24
CA CYS A 186 11.82 -9.56 0.68
C CYS A 186 12.13 -8.13 1.15
N ASP A 187 13.03 -7.45 0.44
CA ASP A 187 13.40 -6.05 0.73
C ASP A 187 12.25 -5.09 0.39
N ILE A 188 11.39 -5.48 -0.54
CA ILE A 188 10.29 -4.67 -1.04
C ILE A 188 8.97 -5.26 -0.58
N ARG A 189 8.18 -4.48 0.15
CA ARG A 189 6.81 -4.82 0.53
C ARG A 189 5.83 -3.81 -0.01
N PHE A 190 4.60 -4.21 -0.24
CA PHE A 190 3.56 -3.30 -0.70
C PHE A 190 2.17 -3.65 -0.20
N GLY A 191 1.28 -2.66 -0.26
CA GLY A 191 -0.12 -2.80 0.06
C GLY A 191 -0.77 -1.50 0.49
N ALA A 192 -2.07 -1.55 0.77
CA ALA A 192 -2.85 -0.41 1.16
C ALA A 192 -2.68 -0.07 2.65
N CYS A 193 -2.62 1.22 2.96
CA CYS A 193 -2.52 1.72 4.32
C CYS A 193 -3.88 1.66 5.01
N ARG A 194 -3.87 1.28 6.28
CA ARG A 194 -5.04 1.24 7.15
C ARG A 194 -5.10 2.51 8.03
N TYR A 195 -6.29 3.05 8.22
CA TYR A 195 -6.50 4.34 8.89
C TYR A 195 -7.20 4.17 10.23
N GLN A 196 -6.70 4.82 11.28
CA GLN A 196 -7.09 4.55 12.66
C GLN A 196 -7.65 5.79 13.36
N GLN A 197 -8.75 5.61 14.08
CA GLN A 197 -9.29 6.64 14.95
C GLN A 197 -8.48 6.71 16.25
N GLU A 198 -7.95 7.89 16.57
CA GLU A 198 -7.14 8.08 17.78
C GLU A 198 -8.00 7.94 19.05
N GLU A 199 -9.25 8.38 19.00
CA GLU A 199 -10.14 8.46 20.17
C GLU A 199 -10.82 7.13 20.54
N ASN A 200 -10.87 6.17 19.62
CA ASN A 200 -11.53 4.88 19.82
C ASN A 200 -10.83 3.74 19.04
N PRO A 201 -9.65 3.30 19.50
CA PRO A 201 -8.85 2.28 18.83
C PRO A 201 -9.45 0.91 19.15
N THR A 202 -10.53 0.54 18.45
CA THR A 202 -11.22 -0.74 18.66
C THR A 202 -10.49 -1.92 18.04
N GLN A 203 -9.49 -1.69 17.18
CA GLN A 203 -8.72 -2.74 16.52
C GLN A 203 -7.24 -2.72 16.88
N ASP A 204 -6.80 -3.87 17.37
CA ASP A 204 -5.45 -4.24 17.76
C ASP A 204 -4.48 -4.11 16.59
N GLN A 205 -3.50 -3.22 16.74
CA GLN A 205 -2.45 -3.04 15.74
C GLN A 205 -1.35 -4.11 15.90
N PRO A 206 -0.63 -4.48 14.82
CA PRO A 206 0.38 -5.53 14.87
C PRO A 206 1.67 -5.05 15.56
N ALA A 207 1.68 -5.09 16.89
CA ALA A 207 2.75 -4.55 17.74
C ALA A 207 4.13 -5.18 17.51
N GLY A 208 4.16 -6.45 17.09
CA GLY A 208 5.37 -7.26 16.91
C GLY A 208 5.88 -7.39 15.47
N TRP A 209 5.29 -6.69 14.50
CA TRP A 209 5.58 -6.89 13.08
C TRP A 209 6.23 -5.65 12.44
N ASN A 210 7.55 -5.70 12.24
CA ASN A 210 8.38 -4.56 11.78
C ASN A 210 7.85 -3.82 10.55
N ALA A 211 7.45 -4.53 9.50
CA ALA A 211 6.94 -3.88 8.31
C ALA A 211 5.45 -3.54 8.40
N ALA A 212 4.66 -4.30 9.17
CA ALA A 212 3.22 -4.07 9.22
C ALA A 212 2.87 -2.71 9.84
N ILE A 213 3.62 -2.29 10.87
CA ILE A 213 3.44 -1.00 11.56
C ILE A 213 3.64 0.21 10.64
N THR A 214 4.26 0.04 9.47
CA THR A 214 4.47 1.10 8.49
C THR A 214 3.34 1.20 7.47
N PHE A 215 2.27 0.43 7.62
CA PHE A 215 1.06 0.54 6.79
C PHE A 215 -0.14 1.06 7.61
N PHE A 216 0.11 1.76 8.72
CA PHE A 216 -0.94 2.35 9.57
C PHE A 216 -0.76 3.86 9.73
N LYS A 217 -1.85 4.59 9.51
CA LYS A 217 -1.93 6.05 9.62
C LYS A 217 -3.10 6.50 10.51
N GLY A 218 -3.04 7.73 11.01
CA GLY A 218 -4.15 8.33 11.75
C GLY A 218 -5.33 8.69 10.85
N GLU A 219 -6.54 8.79 11.42
CA GLU A 219 -7.82 9.03 10.71
C GLU A 219 -7.86 10.36 9.95
N ARG A 220 -7.05 11.34 10.33
CA ARG A 220 -7.00 12.66 9.67
C ARG A 220 -6.44 12.64 8.24
N PHE A 221 -6.12 11.45 7.73
CA PHE A 221 -5.65 11.20 6.36
C PHE A 221 -6.54 10.18 5.63
N ASP A 222 -7.73 9.86 6.17
CA ASP A 222 -8.62 8.86 5.60
C ASP A 222 -9.12 9.21 4.19
N ASP A 223 -9.02 10.48 3.80
CA ASP A 223 -9.30 11.01 2.47
C ASP A 223 -8.16 10.79 1.47
N GLU A 224 -6.94 10.53 1.95
CA GLU A 224 -5.75 10.29 1.11
C GLU A 224 -5.57 8.82 0.67
N ILE A 225 -6.40 7.88 1.19
CA ILE A 225 -6.43 6.42 0.89
C ILE A 225 -5.20 5.92 0.12
N GLU A 226 -4.18 5.42 0.80
CA GLU A 226 -2.85 5.22 0.19
C GLU A 226 -2.51 3.76 -0.11
N PHE A 227 -1.90 3.51 -1.27
CA PHE A 227 -1.07 2.36 -1.57
C PHE A 227 0.40 2.70 -1.37
N ARG A 228 1.13 1.89 -0.62
CA ARG A 228 2.52 2.16 -0.25
C ARG A 228 3.42 1.05 -0.75
N ILE A 229 4.53 1.42 -1.39
CA ILE A 229 5.70 0.57 -1.56
C ILE A 229 6.68 0.90 -0.46
N LEU A 230 7.13 -0.11 0.25
CA LEU A 230 8.01 -0.04 1.39
C LEU A 230 9.30 -0.78 1.07
N VAL A 231 10.43 -0.10 1.10
CA VAL A 231 11.76 -0.67 0.88
C VAL A 231 12.51 -0.73 2.21
N ASN A 232 12.96 -1.92 2.59
CA ASN A 232 13.85 -2.16 3.73
C ASN A 232 15.14 -2.80 3.22
N PRO A 233 16.19 -2.01 2.95
CA PRO A 233 17.43 -2.55 2.41
C PRO A 233 18.38 -3.04 3.51
N PHE A 234 17.99 -3.04 4.79
CA PHE A 234 18.92 -3.30 5.91
C PHE A 234 18.66 -4.61 6.65
N THR A 235 17.59 -5.36 6.36
CA THR A 235 17.23 -6.49 7.24
C THR A 235 16.58 -7.68 6.54
N ASN A 236 16.73 -8.85 7.18
CA ASN A 236 15.92 -10.03 6.90
C ASN A 236 14.66 -10.03 7.79
N ASN A 237 13.49 -10.17 7.17
CA ASN A 237 12.30 -9.39 7.49
C ASN A 237 11.31 -10.11 8.44
N GLY A 238 11.81 -10.85 9.43
CA GLY A 238 11.01 -11.89 10.11
C GLY A 238 10.78 -11.78 11.63
N PHE A 239 11.67 -11.13 12.40
CA PHE A 239 11.64 -11.30 13.85
C PHE A 239 11.94 -10.02 14.61
N ILE A 240 11.10 -9.73 15.61
CA ILE A 240 11.41 -8.80 16.69
C ILE A 240 12.48 -9.42 17.58
N GLU A 241 13.56 -8.68 17.85
CA GLU A 241 14.60 -9.17 18.74
C GLU A 241 14.25 -8.89 20.20
N SER A 242 14.68 -9.80 21.09
CA SER A 242 14.53 -9.64 22.54
C SER A 242 15.85 -9.17 23.16
N ALA A 243 15.79 -8.06 23.90
CA ALA A 243 16.84 -7.68 24.83
C ALA A 243 16.90 -8.66 26.02
N ALA A 244 17.98 -8.58 26.80
CA ALA A 244 18.21 -9.49 27.91
C ALA A 244 17.14 -9.41 29.02
N ASP A 245 16.49 -8.26 29.18
CA ASP A 245 15.37 -8.01 30.09
C ASP A 245 13.99 -8.44 29.52
N GLY A 246 13.95 -8.90 28.26
CA GLY A 246 12.73 -9.29 27.56
C GLY A 246 11.98 -8.15 26.87
N THR A 247 12.58 -6.96 26.73
CA THR A 247 12.01 -5.86 25.94
C THR A 247 12.30 -6.02 24.44
N PRO A 248 11.45 -5.44 23.56
CA PRO A 248 11.70 -5.45 22.13
C PRO A 248 12.85 -4.53 21.75
N VAL A 249 13.68 -4.94 20.80
CA VAL A 249 14.72 -4.11 20.20
C VAL A 249 14.69 -4.19 18.68
N ALA A 250 15.00 -3.07 18.03
CA ALA A 250 15.14 -2.94 16.59
C ALA A 250 16.56 -2.48 16.28
N PHE A 251 17.09 -2.92 15.14
CA PHE A 251 18.28 -2.32 14.59
C PHE A 251 18.01 -0.86 14.20
N ARG A 252 19.03 -0.01 14.34
CA ARG A 252 18.96 1.41 13.95
C ARG A 252 20.12 1.71 13.01
N PRO A 253 19.92 1.65 11.68
CA PRO A 253 20.95 2.08 10.74
C PRO A 253 21.25 3.56 10.93
N ASP A 254 22.51 3.94 10.74
CA ASP A 254 22.92 5.35 10.66
C ASP A 254 22.65 5.86 9.24
N LEU A 255 21.64 6.73 9.12
CA LEU A 255 21.11 7.21 7.85
C LEU A 255 21.16 8.73 7.74
N GLU A 256 22.01 9.40 8.55
CA GLU A 256 22.05 10.86 8.62
C GLU A 256 22.45 11.54 7.28
N GLU A 257 22.95 10.78 6.30
CA GLU A 257 23.45 11.33 5.03
C GLU A 257 22.46 11.28 3.85
N ASP A 258 21.46 10.38 3.84
CA ASP A 258 20.57 10.21 2.67
C ASP A 258 19.12 9.88 3.06
N PRO A 259 18.21 10.87 3.02
CA PRO A 259 16.81 10.68 3.39
C PRO A 259 15.95 10.04 2.29
N TYR A 260 16.53 9.69 1.15
CA TYR A 260 15.82 9.10 0.02
C TYR A 260 16.48 7.82 -0.48
N ARG A 261 15.70 7.00 -1.18
CA ARG A 261 16.17 5.85 -1.94
C ARG A 261 15.52 5.82 -3.31
N LYS A 262 16.32 5.44 -4.30
CA LYS A 262 15.86 5.18 -5.65
C LYS A 262 15.58 3.70 -5.77
N LEU A 263 14.45 3.37 -6.37
CA LEU A 263 14.07 2.02 -6.72
C LEU A 263 13.96 1.96 -8.24
N PRO A 264 14.88 1.25 -8.92
CA PRO A 264 14.82 1.07 -10.36
C PRO A 264 13.46 0.48 -10.76
N ALA A 265 12.77 1.13 -11.69
CA ALA A 265 11.46 0.71 -12.18
C ALA A 265 11.31 1.10 -13.65
N ALA A 266 10.53 0.33 -14.40
CA ALA A 266 10.21 0.63 -15.79
C ALA A 266 9.11 1.70 -15.86
N THR A 267 9.44 2.94 -15.48
CA THR A 267 8.49 4.06 -15.30
C THR A 267 7.72 4.45 -16.53
N GLU A 268 8.32 4.31 -17.70
CA GLU A 268 7.66 4.51 -18.99
C GLU A 268 6.55 3.47 -19.20
N TRP A 269 6.88 2.18 -19.10
CA TRP A 269 5.92 1.08 -19.30
C TRP A 269 4.82 1.02 -18.23
N MET A 270 5.15 1.36 -16.98
CA MET A 270 4.18 1.27 -15.89
C MET A 270 3.21 2.46 -15.88
N THR A 271 3.52 3.59 -16.52
CA THR A 271 2.65 4.77 -16.47
C THR A 271 1.63 4.68 -17.58
N ASN A 272 0.35 4.69 -17.22
CA ASN A 272 -0.71 4.69 -18.22
C ASN A 272 -0.96 6.08 -18.78
N ARG A 273 -1.06 7.07 -17.87
CA ARG A 273 -1.49 8.42 -18.20
C ARG A 273 -0.85 9.42 -17.25
N LEU A 274 -0.70 10.65 -17.73
CA LEU A 274 -0.42 11.80 -16.90
C LEU A 274 -1.62 12.74 -16.94
N ILE A 275 -2.23 12.94 -15.79
CA ILE A 275 -3.45 13.75 -15.62
C ILE A 275 -3.03 15.16 -15.20
N LEU A 276 -3.38 16.17 -15.96
CA LEU A 276 -3.16 17.57 -15.60
C LEU A 276 -4.20 18.04 -14.58
N ALA A 277 -3.81 18.94 -13.68
CA ALA A 277 -4.71 19.47 -12.66
C ALA A 277 -5.97 20.16 -13.25
N PRO A 278 -7.09 20.25 -12.50
CA PRO A 278 -8.39 20.72 -13.01
C PRO A 278 -8.40 22.05 -13.76
N ASN A 279 -7.50 22.97 -13.42
CA ASN A 279 -7.42 24.29 -14.06
C ASN A 279 -6.20 24.46 -14.95
N ALA A 280 -5.46 23.38 -15.24
CA ALA A 280 -4.36 23.41 -16.18
C ALA A 280 -4.85 23.88 -17.55
N THR A 281 -4.03 24.65 -18.24
CA THR A 281 -4.32 25.16 -19.58
C THR A 281 -3.44 24.47 -20.62
N GLY A 282 -3.65 24.80 -21.90
CA GLY A 282 -2.78 24.33 -22.97
C GLY A 282 -1.30 24.70 -22.76
N GLU A 283 -0.99 25.76 -22.00
CA GLU A 283 0.41 26.09 -21.67
C GLU A 283 1.04 25.03 -20.74
N GLU A 284 0.30 24.54 -19.75
CA GLU A 284 0.76 23.46 -18.87
C GLU A 284 0.87 22.14 -19.62
N GLN A 285 -0.07 21.86 -20.52
CA GLN A 285 -0.01 20.68 -21.39
C GLN A 285 1.24 20.71 -22.28
N ASP A 286 1.42 21.76 -23.08
CA ASP A 286 2.58 21.94 -23.96
C ASP A 286 3.91 21.83 -23.19
N LYS A 287 3.94 22.38 -21.97
CA LYS A 287 5.10 22.31 -21.08
C LYS A 287 5.40 20.88 -20.63
N VAL A 288 4.39 20.12 -20.19
CA VAL A 288 4.56 18.73 -19.77
C VAL A 288 4.96 17.85 -20.96
N GLU A 289 4.31 17.99 -22.10
CA GLU A 289 4.65 17.25 -23.31
C GLU A 289 6.09 17.55 -23.78
N SER A 290 6.52 18.82 -23.72
CA SER A 290 7.91 19.19 -24.01
C SER A 290 8.89 18.49 -23.07
N TRP A 291 8.59 18.45 -21.77
CA TRP A 291 9.46 17.79 -20.79
C TRP A 291 9.53 16.28 -21.01
N LEU A 292 8.40 15.62 -21.25
CA LEU A 292 8.33 14.18 -21.53
C LEU A 292 9.16 13.81 -22.77
N ASN A 293 9.02 14.58 -23.85
CA ASN A 293 9.84 14.40 -25.05
C ASN A 293 11.35 14.58 -24.76
N GLU A 294 11.73 15.53 -23.90
CA GLU A 294 13.13 15.69 -23.47
C GLU A 294 13.65 14.50 -22.65
N PHE A 295 12.77 13.79 -21.94
CA PHE A 295 13.11 12.56 -21.21
C PHE A 295 13.14 11.32 -22.11
N GLY A 296 12.70 11.44 -23.36
CA GLY A 296 12.61 10.34 -24.31
C GLY A 296 11.28 9.58 -24.28
N VAL A 297 10.24 10.12 -23.62
CA VAL A 297 8.90 9.55 -23.58
C VAL A 297 8.07 10.11 -24.74
N VAL A 298 7.55 9.23 -25.59
CA VAL A 298 6.70 9.58 -26.72
C VAL A 298 5.26 9.78 -26.26
N VAL A 299 4.77 11.02 -26.37
CA VAL A 299 3.40 11.36 -25.95
C VAL A 299 2.40 11.27 -27.10
N GLY A 300 1.24 10.68 -26.85
CA GLY A 300 0.11 10.64 -27.78
C GLY A 300 -0.97 9.62 -27.39
N SER A 301 -2.05 9.58 -28.18
CA SER A 301 -3.19 8.68 -27.98
C SER A 301 -3.18 7.45 -28.90
N GLY A 302 -2.08 7.23 -29.63
CA GLY A 302 -1.93 6.13 -30.59
C GLY A 302 -1.21 4.91 -30.01
N SER A 303 -1.24 3.79 -30.73
CA SER A 303 -0.55 2.54 -30.32
C SER A 303 0.97 2.63 -30.23
N ASP A 304 1.56 3.70 -30.79
CA ASP A 304 3.00 3.93 -30.84
C ASP A 304 3.44 4.99 -29.81
N ALA A 305 2.51 5.49 -28.98
CA ALA A 305 2.81 6.39 -27.88
C ALA A 305 3.10 5.61 -26.60
N ASP A 306 4.06 6.08 -25.82
CA ASP A 306 4.41 5.51 -24.52
C ASP A 306 3.43 5.97 -23.44
N LEU A 307 2.87 7.18 -23.59
CA LEU A 307 2.04 7.82 -22.58
C LEU A 307 1.03 8.79 -23.19
N GLU A 308 -0.14 8.89 -22.58
CA GLU A 308 -1.13 9.93 -22.86
C GLU A 308 -1.12 11.02 -21.77
N VAL A 309 -1.24 12.28 -22.17
CA VAL A 309 -1.44 13.42 -21.26
C VAL A 309 -2.89 13.88 -21.40
N ILE A 310 -3.65 13.81 -20.31
CA ILE A 310 -5.08 14.11 -20.29
C ILE A 310 -5.41 15.18 -19.25
N GLU A 311 -6.54 15.86 -19.40
CA GLU A 311 -7.05 16.79 -18.38
C GLU A 311 -7.77 16.05 -17.25
N SER A 312 -7.67 16.59 -16.04
CA SER A 312 -8.40 16.13 -14.86
C SER A 312 -9.89 15.94 -15.15
N THR A 313 -10.40 14.83 -14.61
CA THR A 313 -11.79 14.43 -14.80
C THR A 313 -12.77 15.13 -13.88
N ASP A 314 -12.30 15.90 -12.90
CA ASP A 314 -13.16 16.72 -12.04
C ASP A 314 -13.84 17.86 -12.82
N SER A 315 -13.35 18.18 -14.02
CA SER A 315 -14.01 19.05 -15.00
C SER A 315 -15.24 18.40 -15.69
N GLY A 316 -15.47 17.10 -15.48
CA GLY A 316 -16.63 16.32 -15.89
C GLY A 316 -16.66 15.87 -17.37
N ALA A 317 -15.96 16.57 -18.27
CA ALA A 317 -15.98 16.27 -19.71
C ALA A 317 -15.01 15.14 -20.10
N THR A 318 -13.80 15.11 -19.56
CA THR A 318 -12.77 14.10 -19.88
C THR A 318 -13.12 12.69 -19.42
N LEU A 319 -13.97 12.55 -18.39
CA LEU A 319 -14.55 11.24 -18.08
C LEU A 319 -15.21 10.69 -19.34
N GLN A 320 -16.09 11.46 -20.00
CA GLN A 320 -16.99 11.07 -21.09
C GLN A 320 -16.35 10.51 -22.36
N ASP A 321 -15.06 10.73 -22.59
CA ASP A 321 -14.46 10.32 -23.86
C ASP A 321 -13.32 9.29 -23.73
N GLU A 322 -12.67 9.14 -22.56
CA GLU A 322 -11.36 8.44 -22.50
C GLU A 322 -11.16 7.40 -21.36
N TYR A 323 -12.10 7.26 -20.41
CA TYR A 323 -11.98 6.23 -19.35
C TYR A 323 -12.80 4.97 -19.61
N GLU A 324 -12.18 3.79 -19.53
CA GLU A 324 -12.90 2.52 -19.60
C GLU A 324 -13.71 2.23 -18.32
N TYR A 325 -13.16 2.60 -17.16
CA TYR A 325 -13.81 2.47 -15.86
C TYR A 325 -13.35 3.52 -14.83
N THR A 326 -14.09 3.68 -13.75
CA THR A 326 -13.64 4.42 -12.55
C THR A 326 -13.54 3.47 -11.36
N ALA A 327 -12.63 3.76 -10.42
CA ALA A 327 -12.36 2.90 -9.27
C ALA A 327 -12.42 3.68 -7.96
N GLU A 328 -13.14 3.16 -6.97
CA GLU A 328 -13.12 3.64 -5.58
C GLU A 328 -12.94 2.46 -4.62
N LEU A 329 -12.45 2.77 -3.42
CA LEU A 329 -12.18 1.79 -2.39
C LEU A 329 -12.78 2.25 -1.04
N ALA A 330 -13.32 1.30 -0.28
CA ALA A 330 -13.76 1.49 1.10
C ALA A 330 -13.30 0.34 2.02
N GLY A 331 -13.33 0.54 3.33
CA GLY A 331 -13.04 -0.53 4.31
C GLY A 331 -11.58 -0.63 4.79
N LEU A 332 -10.66 0.23 4.34
CA LEU A 332 -9.31 0.36 4.93
C LEU A 332 -9.30 1.06 6.28
N ALA A 333 -10.40 1.71 6.59
CA ALA A 333 -10.77 2.18 7.90
C ALA A 333 -10.67 1.07 8.95
N ASN A 334 -9.92 1.32 10.01
CA ASN A 334 -9.91 0.50 11.22
C ASN A 334 -11.19 0.71 12.08
N TYR A 335 -12.23 1.36 11.51
CA TYR A 335 -13.44 1.86 12.16
C TYR A 335 -14.49 0.77 12.36
N ASP A 336 -14.14 -0.33 13.04
CA ASP A 336 -15.05 -1.42 13.50
C ASP A 336 -15.17 -2.64 12.56
N GLY A 337 -14.82 -2.55 11.26
CA GLY A 337 -14.82 -3.69 10.35
C GLY A 337 -16.14 -4.49 10.31
N SER A 338 -17.23 -3.88 10.78
CA SER A 338 -18.49 -4.57 10.97
C SER A 338 -19.17 -4.79 9.62
N VAL A 339 -19.88 -5.91 9.50
CA VAL A 339 -20.65 -6.27 8.28
C VAL A 339 -21.52 -5.10 7.83
N LYS A 340 -22.14 -4.39 8.78
CA LYS A 340 -22.98 -3.22 8.51
C LYS A 340 -22.20 -2.09 7.82
N HIS A 341 -20.97 -1.81 8.23
CA HIS A 341 -20.16 -0.77 7.60
C HIS A 341 -19.85 -1.10 6.13
N LEU A 342 -19.53 -2.36 5.87
CA LEU A 342 -19.28 -2.86 4.51
C LEU A 342 -20.56 -2.82 3.67
N GLU A 343 -21.71 -3.24 4.22
CA GLU A 343 -23.01 -3.12 3.56
C GLU A 343 -23.37 -1.66 3.23
N ASP A 344 -23.17 -0.74 4.17
CA ASP A 344 -23.39 0.70 3.97
C ASP A 344 -22.44 1.26 2.87
N ALA A 345 -21.21 0.76 2.78
CA ALA A 345 -20.27 1.13 1.72
C ALA A 345 -20.71 0.60 0.35
N MET A 346 -21.11 -0.66 0.25
CA MET A 346 -21.66 -1.25 -0.98
C MET A 346 -22.88 -0.48 -1.48
N GLY A 347 -23.83 -0.18 -0.58
CA GLY A 347 -25.02 0.60 -0.91
C GLY A 347 -24.68 1.99 -1.45
N ARG A 348 -23.68 2.67 -0.86
CA ARG A 348 -23.19 3.95 -1.37
C ARG A 348 -22.59 3.84 -2.76
N PHE A 349 -21.80 2.80 -3.06
CA PHE A 349 -21.21 2.61 -4.38
C PHE A 349 -22.26 2.44 -5.48
N LEU A 350 -23.34 1.70 -5.20
CA LEU A 350 -24.43 1.50 -6.16
C LEU A 350 -25.34 2.74 -6.31
N MET A 351 -25.56 3.49 -5.23
CA MET A 351 -26.46 4.66 -5.23
C MET A 351 -25.82 5.95 -5.74
N LYS A 352 -24.50 6.11 -5.61
CA LYS A 352 -23.79 7.36 -5.93
C LYS A 352 -23.78 7.68 -7.43
N ARG A 353 -23.95 6.69 -8.31
CA ARG A 353 -23.57 6.82 -9.72
C ARG A 353 -24.74 6.85 -10.70
N ASP A 354 -24.44 7.46 -11.84
CA ASP A 354 -25.32 7.58 -12.99
C ASP A 354 -25.21 6.32 -13.85
N TRP A 355 -26.23 5.46 -13.79
CA TRP A 355 -26.30 4.20 -14.51
C TRP A 355 -26.44 4.38 -16.03
N ASP A 356 -26.83 5.57 -16.50
CA ASP A 356 -26.85 5.87 -17.94
C ASP A 356 -25.42 6.07 -18.49
N VAL A 357 -24.48 6.46 -17.63
CA VAL A 357 -23.06 6.66 -17.99
C VAL A 357 -22.21 5.44 -17.64
N TRP A 358 -22.56 4.74 -16.56
CA TRP A 358 -21.85 3.58 -16.03
C TRP A 358 -22.79 2.38 -15.92
N PRO A 359 -23.10 1.71 -17.03
CA PRO A 359 -24.11 0.66 -17.07
C PRO A 359 -23.74 -0.60 -16.29
N VAL A 360 -22.46 -0.79 -15.94
CA VAL A 360 -21.98 -1.99 -15.24
C VAL A 360 -21.13 -1.60 -14.04
N VAL A 361 -21.36 -2.25 -12.90
CA VAL A 361 -20.60 -2.06 -11.66
C VAL A 361 -20.11 -3.39 -11.12
N ASP A 362 -18.80 -3.54 -10.99
CA ASP A 362 -18.19 -4.66 -10.29
C ASP A 362 -17.86 -4.23 -8.85
N LEU A 363 -18.53 -4.84 -7.87
CA LEU A 363 -18.17 -4.72 -6.46
C LEU A 363 -17.29 -5.90 -6.08
N VAL A 364 -16.06 -5.61 -5.68
CA VAL A 364 -15.04 -6.59 -5.33
C VAL A 364 -14.83 -6.56 -3.84
N GLU A 365 -15.11 -7.68 -3.18
CA GLU A 365 -14.84 -7.91 -1.77
C GLU A 365 -13.54 -8.68 -1.62
N ILE A 366 -12.58 -8.09 -0.93
CA ILE A 366 -11.26 -8.67 -0.72
C ILE A 366 -11.08 -8.91 0.78
N ASN A 367 -10.85 -10.17 1.15
CA ASN A 367 -10.65 -10.58 2.53
C ASN A 367 -9.26 -11.23 2.72
N SER A 368 -8.58 -10.79 3.77
CA SER A 368 -7.36 -11.40 4.28
C SER A 368 -7.53 -11.76 5.75
N ASP A 369 -6.98 -12.91 6.15
CA ASP A 369 -7.17 -13.51 7.48
C ASP A 369 -6.85 -12.55 8.63
N ASN A 370 -5.85 -11.68 8.47
CA ASN A 370 -5.43 -10.76 9.53
C ASN A 370 -5.49 -9.28 9.14
N ALA A 371 -5.68 -8.96 7.86
CA ALA A 371 -5.87 -7.57 7.43
C ALA A 371 -7.34 -7.13 7.43
N GLY A 372 -8.29 -8.08 7.52
CA GLY A 372 -9.72 -7.83 7.47
C GLY A 372 -10.27 -7.84 6.05
N THR A 373 -11.47 -7.27 5.88
CA THR A 373 -12.16 -7.15 4.59
C THR A 373 -12.22 -5.69 4.15
N PHE A 374 -12.00 -5.44 2.87
CA PHE A 374 -12.25 -4.17 2.23
C PHE A 374 -12.97 -4.37 0.90
N LEU A 375 -13.50 -3.27 0.36
CA LEU A 375 -14.34 -3.27 -0.83
C LEU A 375 -13.77 -2.34 -1.89
N GLU A 376 -13.77 -2.79 -3.12
CA GLU A 376 -13.47 -1.99 -4.30
C GLU A 376 -14.71 -1.94 -5.19
N ALA A 377 -14.92 -0.80 -5.84
CA ALA A 377 -15.99 -0.62 -6.81
C ALA A 377 -15.39 -0.16 -8.14
N TYR A 378 -15.71 -0.88 -9.20
CA TYR A 378 -15.32 -0.57 -10.57
C TYR A 378 -16.59 -0.26 -11.37
N TRP A 379 -16.74 0.99 -11.80
CA TRP A 379 -17.84 1.40 -12.66
C TRP A 379 -17.34 1.42 -14.09
N HIS A 380 -17.89 0.57 -14.95
CA HIS A 380 -17.47 0.43 -16.34
C HIS A 380 -18.44 1.15 -17.28
N ARG A 381 -17.89 1.68 -18.37
CA ARG A 381 -18.68 2.33 -19.42
C ARG A 381 -19.26 1.38 -20.43
N SER A 382 -18.51 0.34 -20.73
CA SER A 382 -18.97 -0.71 -21.61
C SER A 382 -20.13 -1.41 -20.93
N GLU A 383 -21.20 -1.69 -21.67
CA GLU A 383 -22.25 -2.62 -21.24
C GLU A 383 -21.73 -4.06 -21.11
N ASN A 384 -20.58 -4.36 -21.72
CA ASN A 384 -19.95 -5.67 -21.70
C ASN A 384 -18.45 -5.51 -21.39
N PRO A 385 -18.08 -5.09 -20.18
CA PRO A 385 -16.67 -5.02 -19.80
C PRO A 385 -16.08 -6.43 -19.75
N VAL A 386 -14.83 -6.55 -20.18
CA VAL A 386 -14.07 -7.80 -20.08
C VAL A 386 -13.98 -8.18 -18.60
N PHE A 387 -14.14 -9.47 -18.32
CA PHE A 387 -14.08 -10.00 -16.96
C PHE A 387 -12.95 -11.03 -16.90
N GLU A 388 -11.94 -10.71 -16.11
CA GLU A 388 -10.83 -11.62 -15.80
C GLU A 388 -10.65 -11.65 -14.28
N MET A 389 -10.93 -12.80 -13.66
CA MET A 389 -10.91 -12.93 -12.20
C MET A 389 -9.52 -12.60 -11.62
N ASP A 390 -8.46 -12.91 -12.36
CA ASP A 390 -7.06 -12.66 -12.02
C ASP A 390 -6.76 -11.17 -11.84
N GLU A 391 -7.45 -10.30 -12.55
CA GLU A 391 -7.24 -8.86 -12.43
C GLU A 391 -7.88 -8.29 -11.15
N TYR A 392 -8.94 -8.94 -10.64
CA TYR A 392 -9.64 -8.53 -9.42
C TYR A 392 -9.02 -9.03 -8.12
N GLY A 393 -7.86 -9.70 -8.19
CA GLY A 393 -7.14 -10.05 -6.99
C GLY A 393 -5.89 -10.85 -7.21
N HIS A 394 -5.00 -10.78 -6.23
CA HIS A 394 -3.84 -11.66 -6.17
C HIS A 394 -4.28 -13.06 -5.70
N HIS A 395 -4.60 -13.91 -6.68
CA HIS A 395 -5.20 -15.25 -6.51
C HIS A 395 -4.61 -16.10 -5.40
N ASP A 396 -3.29 -16.02 -5.21
CA ASP A 396 -2.58 -16.84 -4.23
C ASP A 396 -2.45 -16.16 -2.85
N ILE A 397 -2.93 -14.94 -2.67
CA ILE A 397 -2.67 -14.11 -1.49
C ILE A 397 -3.93 -13.93 -0.63
N GLN A 398 -5.08 -13.65 -1.26
CA GLN A 398 -6.28 -13.21 -0.56
C GLN A 398 -7.55 -13.77 -1.19
N ARG A 399 -8.61 -13.83 -0.40
CA ARG A 399 -9.92 -14.30 -0.85
C ARG A 399 -10.63 -13.17 -1.55
N VAL A 400 -11.24 -13.47 -2.70
CA VAL A 400 -11.92 -12.46 -3.52
C VAL A 400 -13.29 -12.95 -3.95
N TRP A 401 -14.29 -12.09 -3.79
CA TRP A 401 -15.62 -12.21 -4.36
C TRP A 401 -15.90 -11.01 -5.25
N VAL A 402 -16.38 -11.24 -6.46
CA VAL A 402 -16.81 -10.18 -7.37
C VAL A 402 -18.32 -10.29 -7.57
N ARG A 403 -19.03 -9.18 -7.41
CA ARG A 403 -20.46 -9.04 -7.65
C ARG A 403 -20.68 -8.01 -8.76
N ARG A 404 -21.09 -8.44 -9.94
CA ARG A 404 -21.40 -7.56 -11.08
C ARG A 404 -22.87 -7.19 -11.10
N PHE A 405 -23.13 -5.90 -11.15
CA PHE A 405 -24.45 -5.32 -11.26
C PHE A 405 -24.60 -4.62 -12.61
N THR A 406 -25.69 -4.93 -13.31
CA THR A 406 -26.16 -4.18 -14.49
C THR A 406 -27.41 -3.35 -14.18
N ASP A 407 -28.04 -3.62 -13.03
CA ASP A 407 -29.13 -2.86 -12.44
C ASP A 407 -28.95 -2.89 -10.91
N PRO A 408 -29.07 -1.76 -10.19
CA PRO A 408 -28.89 -1.72 -8.74
C PRO A 408 -29.97 -2.47 -7.94
N THR A 409 -31.06 -2.89 -8.59
CA THR A 409 -32.21 -3.56 -7.97
C THR A 409 -32.28 -5.05 -8.28
N GLU A 410 -31.45 -5.54 -9.20
CA GLU A 410 -31.39 -6.95 -9.58
C GLU A 410 -30.33 -7.70 -8.77
N GLU A 411 -30.46 -9.03 -8.73
CA GLU A 411 -29.45 -9.90 -8.14
C GLU A 411 -28.19 -9.89 -9.01
N PRO A 412 -26.99 -9.68 -8.43
CA PRO A 412 -25.76 -9.60 -9.19
C PRO A 412 -25.32 -10.97 -9.72
N GLU A 413 -24.53 -10.95 -10.78
CA GLU A 413 -23.69 -12.09 -11.13
C GLU A 413 -22.52 -12.17 -10.13
N ILE A 414 -22.18 -13.38 -9.67
CA ILE A 414 -21.20 -13.58 -8.60
C ILE A 414 -20.10 -14.54 -9.06
N TRP A 415 -18.86 -14.13 -8.88
CA TRP A 415 -17.66 -14.96 -9.03
C TRP A 415 -16.81 -14.91 -7.77
N LYS A 416 -15.96 -15.92 -7.62
CA LYS A 416 -15.05 -16.06 -6.48
C LYS A 416 -13.80 -16.81 -6.90
N ASN A 417 -12.68 -16.51 -6.24
CA ASN A 417 -11.43 -17.22 -6.49
C ASN A 417 -11.36 -18.51 -5.65
N THR A 418 -10.36 -19.34 -5.95
CA THR A 418 -10.18 -20.64 -5.28
C THR A 418 -10.07 -20.50 -3.76
N LEU A 419 -9.36 -19.49 -3.24
CA LEU A 419 -9.24 -19.26 -1.80
C LEU A 419 -10.57 -18.91 -1.12
N ALA A 420 -11.44 -18.16 -1.79
CA ALA A 420 -12.79 -17.86 -1.32
C ALA A 420 -13.70 -19.10 -1.34
N GLU A 421 -13.59 -19.94 -2.38
CA GLU A 421 -14.33 -21.20 -2.48
C GLU A 421 -13.99 -22.16 -1.33
N GLU A 422 -12.69 -22.40 -1.10
CA GLU A 422 -12.21 -23.28 -0.02
C GLU A 422 -12.64 -22.78 1.37
N TYR A 423 -12.64 -21.46 1.58
CA TYR A 423 -13.08 -20.86 2.83
C TYR A 423 -14.57 -21.10 3.12
N GLU A 424 -15.43 -20.98 2.11
CA GLU A 424 -16.86 -21.25 2.27
C GLU A 424 -17.15 -22.73 2.52
N GLU A 425 -16.42 -23.64 1.87
CA GLU A 425 -16.56 -25.09 2.07
C GLU A 425 -16.20 -25.49 3.50
N SER A 426 -15.04 -25.03 3.99
CA SER A 426 -14.61 -25.29 5.36
C SER A 426 -15.58 -24.73 6.41
N SER A 427 -16.15 -23.54 6.16
CA SER A 427 -17.12 -22.91 7.06
C SER A 427 -18.45 -23.67 7.13
N LYS A 428 -18.88 -24.30 6.02
CA LYS A 428 -20.10 -25.12 5.98
C LYS A 428 -19.95 -26.41 6.79
N GLU A 429 -18.79 -27.08 6.70
CA GLU A 429 -18.51 -28.30 7.47
C GLU A 429 -18.54 -28.05 9.00
N HIS A 430 -18.02 -26.91 9.46
CA HIS A 430 -18.03 -26.53 10.87
C HIS A 430 -19.38 -26.05 11.39
N SER A 431 -20.36 -25.80 10.50
CA SER A 431 -21.73 -25.43 10.88
C SER A 431 -22.68 -26.62 11.04
N THR A 432 -22.20 -27.82 10.69
CA THR A 432 -22.97 -29.08 10.73
C THR A 432 -22.63 -30.00 11.91
N ASP A 433 -21.71 -29.59 12.77
CA ASP A 433 -21.44 -30.18 14.10
C ASP A 433 -22.05 -29.33 15.22
#